data_AF-A0A6V8LEH5-F1
#
_entry.id   AF-A0A6V8LEH5-F1
#
_cell.length_a   1.000
_cell.length_b   1.000
_cell.length_c   1.000
_cell.angle_alpha   90.00
_cell.angle_beta   90.00
_cell.angle_gamma   90.00
#
_symmetry.space_group_name_H-M   'P 1'
#
loop_
_entity.id
_entity.type
_entity.pdbx_description
1 polymer ?
#
loop_
_entity_poly.entity_id
_entity_poly.type
_entity_poly.pdbx_seq_one_letter_code
_entity_poly.pdbx_strand_id
1 'polypeptide(L)'
;MLLCVSSVVLRHGWLPDLAKRVGGATIVSIGQDPGDLALLQGVWPGTQIVQATPGLLAYHAPMSNRDRARSGIAYWLPPGPSLQLAGEAERVKPLITTLSSGTFSVTDAAAGNGEMRAATTQPYLAMLGTLDWSISTLRQQLALPALAAREATTVIAAMYGMAPPGRLSTSAPLARVALRVLPLLTPFDLPGYLYLHFGKLSEQTDQMIDGWIAEGRARSLPVTGLEALRARTRASNAGSSRP
;
A
#
# COMPACT_ATOMS: atom_id res chain seq x y z
N MET A 1 -5.91 -19.13 -6.10
CA MET A 1 -5.81 -18.14 -7.20
C MET A 1 -5.24 -16.85 -6.64
N LEU A 2 -4.25 -16.26 -7.31
CA LEU A 2 -3.67 -14.98 -6.93
C LEU A 2 -4.20 -13.87 -7.85
N LEU A 3 -4.77 -12.82 -7.27
CA LEU A 3 -5.26 -11.63 -7.95
C LEU A 3 -4.20 -10.53 -7.90
N CYS A 4 -3.51 -10.32 -9.02
CA CYS A 4 -2.51 -9.25 -9.22
C CYS A 4 -3.05 -8.17 -10.15
N VAL A 5 -4.20 -7.59 -9.82
CA VAL A 5 -4.90 -6.57 -10.60
C VAL A 5 -5.06 -5.31 -9.78
N SER A 6 -5.15 -4.14 -10.42
CA SER A 6 -5.35 -2.87 -9.70
C SER A 6 -6.78 -2.78 -9.14
N SER A 7 -6.95 -1.93 -8.12
CA SER A 7 -8.26 -1.58 -7.54
C SER A 7 -9.26 -1.06 -8.59
N VAL A 8 -8.76 -0.37 -9.62
CA VAL A 8 -9.58 0.09 -10.75
C VAL A 8 -10.10 -1.10 -11.56
N VAL A 9 -9.21 -2.02 -11.94
CA VAL A 9 -9.59 -3.20 -12.72
C VAL A 9 -10.54 -4.11 -11.95
N LEU A 10 -10.41 -4.23 -10.63
CA LEU A 10 -11.35 -5.00 -9.79
C LEU A 10 -12.82 -4.55 -9.96
N ARG A 11 -13.05 -3.29 -10.33
CA ARG A 11 -14.40 -2.70 -10.45
C ARG A 11 -15.04 -2.89 -11.83
N HIS A 12 -14.34 -3.51 -12.79
CA HIS A 12 -14.83 -3.68 -14.16
C HIS A 12 -15.79 -4.88 -14.36
N GLY A 13 -16.44 -5.39 -13.30
CA GLY A 13 -17.57 -6.32 -13.41
C GLY A 13 -17.27 -7.78 -13.79
N TRP A 14 -16.00 -8.19 -13.90
CA TRP A 14 -15.60 -9.57 -14.28
C TRP A 14 -15.55 -10.56 -13.11
N LEU A 15 -15.56 -10.08 -11.86
CA LEU A 15 -15.43 -10.92 -10.66
C LEU A 15 -16.51 -12.03 -10.58
N PRO A 16 -17.81 -11.77 -10.86
CA PRO A 16 -18.85 -12.80 -10.78
C PRO A 16 -18.61 -13.97 -11.75
N ASP A 17 -18.13 -13.69 -12.95
CA ASP A 17 -17.87 -14.74 -13.95
C ASP A 17 -16.61 -15.55 -13.63
N LEU A 18 -15.61 -14.91 -13.02
CA LEU A 18 -14.46 -15.63 -12.49
C LEU A 18 -14.86 -16.52 -11.31
N ALA A 19 -15.70 -16.03 -10.40
CA ALA A 19 -16.13 -16.77 -9.22
C ALA A 19 -16.83 -18.09 -9.58
N LYS A 20 -17.68 -18.08 -10.62
CA LYS A 20 -18.32 -19.29 -11.17
C LYS A 20 -17.31 -20.34 -11.62
N ARG A 21 -16.10 -19.94 -12.04
CA ARG A 21 -15.04 -20.84 -12.55
C ARG A 21 -14.07 -21.30 -11.46
N VAL A 22 -13.85 -20.48 -10.43
CA VAL A 22 -12.84 -20.73 -9.40
C VAL A 22 -13.35 -21.68 -8.30
N GLY A 23 -14.67 -21.77 -8.11
CA GLY A 23 -15.26 -22.65 -7.11
C GLY A 23 -14.77 -22.32 -5.70
N GLY A 24 -14.46 -23.34 -4.89
CA GLY A 24 -14.03 -23.19 -3.48
C GLY A 24 -12.53 -22.95 -3.25
N ALA A 25 -11.76 -22.60 -4.29
CA ALA A 25 -10.32 -22.38 -4.18
C ALA A 25 -9.99 -21.07 -3.43
N THR A 26 -8.90 -21.03 -2.66
CA THR A 26 -8.48 -19.82 -1.95
C THR A 26 -8.22 -18.65 -2.91
N ILE A 27 -8.80 -17.48 -2.63
CA ILE A 27 -8.61 -16.24 -3.37
C ILE A 27 -7.57 -15.39 -2.61
N VAL A 28 -6.41 -15.19 -3.20
CA VAL A 28 -5.35 -14.36 -2.61
C VAL A 28 -5.36 -13.00 -3.31
N SER A 29 -5.55 -11.91 -2.57
CA SER A 29 -5.54 -10.54 -3.10
C SER A 29 -4.38 -9.75 -2.52
N ILE A 30 -3.69 -8.95 -3.33
CA ILE A 30 -2.64 -8.02 -2.87
C ILE A 30 -3.16 -6.60 -2.60
N GLY A 31 -4.46 -6.37 -2.76
CA GLY A 31 -5.11 -5.08 -2.53
C GLY A 31 -5.01 -4.64 -1.07
N GLN A 32 -4.73 -3.35 -0.86
CA GLN A 32 -4.59 -2.72 0.45
C GLN A 32 -5.65 -1.62 0.68
N ASP A 33 -6.66 -1.55 -0.18
CA ASP A 33 -7.81 -0.67 -0.02
C ASP A 33 -8.97 -1.44 0.63
N PRO A 34 -9.59 -0.93 1.71
CA PRO A 34 -10.73 -1.58 2.34
C PRO A 34 -11.90 -1.81 1.38
N GLY A 35 -12.09 -0.93 0.38
CA GLY A 35 -13.12 -1.08 -0.64
C GLY A 35 -12.88 -2.26 -1.57
N ASP A 36 -11.62 -2.64 -1.82
CA ASP A 36 -11.29 -3.82 -2.62
C ASP A 36 -11.71 -5.11 -1.89
N LEU A 37 -11.49 -5.19 -0.57
CA LEU A 37 -11.92 -6.34 0.22
C LEU A 37 -13.45 -6.48 0.20
N ALA A 38 -14.18 -5.38 0.36
CA ALA A 38 -15.64 -5.37 0.30
C ALA A 38 -16.17 -5.84 -1.06
N LEU A 39 -15.53 -5.42 -2.16
CA LEU A 39 -15.87 -5.88 -3.51
C LEU A 39 -15.66 -7.40 -3.67
N LEU A 40 -14.55 -7.93 -3.16
CA LEU A 40 -14.27 -9.37 -3.21
C LEU A 40 -15.27 -10.15 -2.37
N GLN A 41 -15.62 -9.67 -1.17
CA GLN A 41 -16.62 -10.28 -0.29
C GLN A 41 -18.04 -10.26 -0.86
N GLY A 42 -18.34 -9.33 -1.78
CA GLY A 42 -19.60 -9.33 -2.53
C GLY A 42 -19.73 -10.49 -3.52
N VAL A 43 -18.64 -11.22 -3.80
CA VAL A 43 -18.60 -12.27 -4.82
C VAL A 43 -18.14 -13.62 -4.26
N TRP A 44 -17.24 -13.63 -3.28
CA TRP A 44 -16.78 -14.83 -2.58
C TRP A 44 -17.10 -14.77 -1.09
N PRO A 45 -17.31 -15.90 -0.41
CA PRO A 45 -17.34 -15.95 1.04
C PRO A 45 -16.05 -15.36 1.62
N GLY A 46 -16.15 -14.56 2.69
CA GLY A 46 -14.98 -13.99 3.36
C GLY A 46 -13.96 -15.05 3.78
N THR A 47 -14.42 -16.24 4.14
CA THR A 47 -13.58 -17.39 4.51
C THR A 47 -12.75 -17.98 3.36
N GLN A 48 -13.02 -17.57 2.11
CA GLN A 48 -12.26 -17.96 0.93
C GLN A 48 -11.16 -16.95 0.58
N ILE A 49 -11.18 -15.76 1.17
CA ILE A 49 -10.30 -14.65 0.84
C ILE A 49 -9.12 -14.61 1.80
N VAL A 50 -7.92 -14.47 1.24
CA VAL A 50 -6.67 -14.20 1.95
C VAL A 50 -6.09 -12.90 1.40
N GLN A 51 -5.84 -11.93 2.26
CA GLN A 51 -5.15 -10.70 1.91
C GLN A 51 -3.64 -10.89 2.08
N ALA A 52 -2.92 -10.69 1.00
CA ALA A 52 -1.47 -10.73 0.92
C ALA A 52 -0.92 -9.30 0.97
N THR A 53 0.01 -9.05 1.88
CA THR A 53 0.69 -7.77 2.03
C THR A 53 2.17 -7.94 1.71
N PRO A 54 2.61 -7.58 0.49
CA PRO A 54 4.00 -7.67 0.11
C PRO A 54 4.91 -6.77 0.98
N GLY A 55 5.98 -7.36 1.50
CA GLY A 55 7.08 -6.67 2.16
C GLY A 55 8.29 -6.46 1.26
N LEU A 56 8.12 -6.61 -0.06
CA LEU A 56 9.18 -6.58 -1.06
C LEU A 56 8.90 -5.53 -2.14
N LEU A 57 9.95 -5.11 -2.83
CA LEU A 57 9.87 -4.21 -3.99
C LEU A 57 10.29 -4.97 -5.25
N ALA A 58 9.39 -5.07 -6.23
CA ALA A 58 9.67 -5.63 -7.55
C ALA A 58 9.97 -4.50 -8.54
N TYR A 59 11.06 -4.62 -9.29
CA TYR A 59 11.53 -3.61 -10.25
C TYR A 59 12.17 -4.23 -11.49
N HIS A 60 12.20 -3.47 -12.59
CA HIS A 60 12.93 -3.86 -13.79
C HIS A 60 14.42 -3.55 -13.62
N ALA A 61 15.26 -4.57 -13.65
CA ALA A 61 16.71 -4.43 -13.58
C ALA A 61 17.37 -4.41 -14.98
N PRO A 62 18.47 -3.67 -15.16
CA PRO A 62 19.09 -2.79 -14.16
C PRO A 62 18.39 -1.41 -14.07
N MET A 63 18.16 -0.89 -12.87
CA MET A 63 17.68 0.51 -12.68
C MET A 63 18.80 1.52 -12.50
N SER A 64 20.03 1.09 -12.24
CA SER A 64 21.19 1.97 -12.09
C SER A 64 22.49 1.22 -12.34
N ASN A 65 23.60 1.94 -12.52
CA ASN A 65 24.93 1.32 -12.63
C ASN A 65 25.41 0.62 -11.34
N ARG A 66 24.73 0.84 -10.21
CA ARG A 66 24.98 0.13 -8.94
C ARG A 66 24.18 -1.17 -8.82
N ASP A 67 23.16 -1.32 -9.66
CA ASP A 67 22.31 -2.49 -9.68
C ASP A 67 23.07 -3.67 -10.29
N ARG A 68 23.25 -4.71 -9.49
CA ARG A 68 23.97 -5.93 -9.90
C ARG A 68 23.02 -7.06 -10.31
N ALA A 69 21.71 -6.82 -10.32
CA ALA A 69 20.76 -7.83 -10.72
C ALA A 69 20.86 -8.13 -12.22
N ARG A 70 20.51 -9.36 -12.61
CA ARG A 70 20.40 -9.75 -14.02
C ARG A 70 19.24 -8.99 -14.66
N SER A 71 19.33 -8.75 -15.97
CA SER A 71 18.24 -8.12 -16.72
C SER A 71 16.92 -8.90 -16.56
N GLY A 72 15.82 -8.19 -16.28
CA GLY A 72 14.50 -8.77 -16.02
C GLY A 72 13.81 -8.14 -14.81
N ILE A 73 12.91 -8.88 -14.17
CA ILE A 73 12.31 -8.48 -12.89
C ILE A 73 13.22 -8.92 -11.75
N ALA A 74 13.68 -7.95 -10.97
CA ALA A 74 14.42 -8.18 -9.74
C ALA A 74 13.54 -7.85 -8.52
N TYR A 75 13.90 -8.43 -7.38
CA TYR A 75 13.20 -8.24 -6.11
C TYR A 75 14.20 -7.74 -5.07
N TRP A 76 13.86 -6.68 -4.38
CA TRP A 76 14.58 -6.23 -3.19
C TRP A 76 13.74 -6.51 -1.95
N LEU A 77 14.36 -7.20 -1.00
CA LEU A 77 13.77 -7.59 0.27
C LEU A 77 14.38 -6.70 1.36
N PRO A 78 13.68 -5.65 1.83
CA PRO A 78 14.11 -4.93 3.02
C PRO A 78 14.10 -5.87 4.25
N PRO A 79 14.84 -5.52 5.33
CA PRO A 79 14.76 -6.26 6.57
C PRO A 79 13.31 -6.40 7.08
N GLY A 80 12.87 -7.61 7.40
CA GLY A 80 11.53 -7.91 7.92
C GLY A 80 10.81 -9.05 7.17
N PRO A 81 9.50 -9.23 7.41
CA PRO A 81 8.67 -10.19 6.69
C PRO A 81 8.57 -9.82 5.20
N SER A 82 8.80 -10.79 4.33
CA SER A 82 8.74 -10.61 2.87
C SER A 82 7.30 -10.61 2.37
N LEU A 83 6.43 -11.35 3.06
CA LEU A 83 5.01 -11.46 2.76
C LEU A 83 4.23 -11.71 4.04
N GLN A 84 3.16 -10.97 4.25
CA GLN A 84 2.23 -11.19 5.36
C GLN A 84 0.87 -11.60 4.79
N LEU A 85 0.24 -12.61 5.39
CA LEU A 85 -1.05 -13.15 4.95
C LEU A 85 -2.09 -12.97 6.06
N ALA A 86 -3.25 -12.42 5.73
CA ALA A 86 -4.38 -12.28 6.66
C ALA A 86 -5.63 -12.97 6.09
N GLY A 87 -6.32 -13.76 6.92
CA GLY A 87 -7.52 -14.50 6.52
C GLY A 87 -7.80 -15.67 7.47
N GLU A 88 -8.69 -16.58 7.08
CA GLU A 88 -9.01 -17.77 7.87
C GLU A 88 -7.81 -18.71 8.02
N ALA A 89 -7.58 -19.20 9.23
CA ALA A 89 -6.41 -20.01 9.56
C ALA A 89 -6.29 -21.26 8.68
N GLU A 90 -7.41 -21.91 8.36
CA GLU A 90 -7.50 -23.08 7.47
C GLU A 90 -7.03 -22.78 6.03
N ARG A 91 -7.09 -21.52 5.60
CA ARG A 91 -6.63 -21.07 4.28
C ARG A 91 -5.21 -20.51 4.32
N VAL A 92 -4.86 -19.80 5.40
CA VAL A 92 -3.55 -19.14 5.55
C VAL A 92 -2.45 -20.17 5.84
N LYS A 93 -2.65 -21.12 6.76
CA LYS A 93 -1.59 -22.06 7.16
C LYS A 93 -1.02 -22.87 5.99
N PRO A 94 -1.83 -23.46 5.08
CA PRO A 94 -1.29 -24.18 3.92
C PRO A 94 -0.49 -23.28 2.97
N LEU A 95 -0.91 -22.01 2.82
CA LEU A 95 -0.17 -21.03 2.01
C LEU A 95 1.17 -20.69 2.64
N ILE A 96 1.23 -20.44 3.95
CA ILE A 96 2.49 -20.20 4.67
C ILE A 96 3.43 -21.40 4.49
N THR A 97 2.95 -22.62 4.75
CA THR A 97 3.76 -23.85 4.60
C THR A 97 4.31 -23.97 3.18
N THR A 98 3.47 -23.74 2.17
CA THR A 98 3.86 -23.85 0.75
C THR A 98 4.87 -22.78 0.35
N LEU A 99 4.65 -21.52 0.77
CA LEU A 99 5.49 -20.40 0.35
C LEU A 99 6.80 -20.29 1.14
N SER A 100 6.83 -20.82 2.37
CA SER A 100 8.03 -20.83 3.23
C SER A 100 9.10 -21.80 2.74
N SER A 101 8.83 -22.65 1.74
CA SER A 101 9.86 -23.46 1.09
C SER A 101 10.77 -22.64 0.16
N GLY A 102 10.43 -21.36 -0.11
CA GLY A 102 11.23 -20.44 -0.90
C GLY A 102 12.21 -19.62 -0.05
N THR A 103 12.80 -18.59 -0.67
CA THR A 103 13.72 -17.65 0.00
C THR A 103 12.99 -16.50 0.73
N PHE A 104 11.65 -16.49 0.70
CA PHE A 104 10.83 -15.43 1.27
C PHE A 104 10.35 -15.81 2.67
N SER A 105 10.47 -14.87 3.62
CA SER A 105 9.80 -15.00 4.92
C SER A 105 8.31 -14.73 4.76
N VAL A 106 7.47 -15.72 5.05
CA VAL A 106 6.01 -15.60 5.00
C VAL A 106 5.44 -15.76 6.41
N THR A 107 4.63 -14.79 6.84
CA THR A 107 4.05 -14.80 8.19
C THR A 107 2.55 -14.58 8.15
N ASP A 108 1.87 -15.10 9.17
CA ASP A 108 0.48 -14.74 9.45
C ASP A 108 0.38 -13.28 9.92
N ALA A 109 -0.77 -12.66 9.72
CA ALA A 109 -1.06 -11.29 10.11
C ALA A 109 -2.56 -11.11 10.41
N ALA A 110 -2.86 -10.16 11.30
CA ALA A 110 -4.23 -9.77 11.57
C ALA A 110 -4.87 -9.08 10.35
N ALA A 111 -6.20 -9.21 10.24
CA ALA A 111 -6.99 -8.41 9.30
C ALA A 111 -6.71 -6.91 9.49
N GLY A 112 -6.66 -6.15 8.40
CA GLY A 112 -6.35 -4.72 8.42
C GLY A 112 -4.85 -4.40 8.42
N ASN A 113 -3.94 -5.39 8.51
CA ASN A 113 -2.50 -5.13 8.52
C ASN A 113 -1.99 -4.48 7.21
N GLY A 114 -2.52 -4.91 6.06
CA GLY A 114 -2.13 -4.34 4.76
C GLY A 114 -2.58 -2.90 4.62
N GLU A 115 -3.82 -2.63 5.02
CA GLU A 115 -4.48 -1.33 5.05
C GLU A 115 -3.77 -0.39 6.03
N MET A 116 -3.36 -0.88 7.20
CA MET A 116 -2.59 -0.12 8.18
C MET A 116 -1.22 0.29 7.63
N ARG A 117 -0.54 -0.63 6.92
CA ARG A 117 0.72 -0.31 6.23
C ARG A 117 0.51 0.74 5.15
N ALA A 118 -0.54 0.63 4.35
CA ALA A 118 -0.86 1.62 3.33
C ALA A 118 -1.22 2.98 3.94
N ALA A 119 -2.04 3.03 4.99
CA ALA A 119 -2.39 4.25 5.72
C ALA A 119 -1.16 4.97 6.30
N THR A 120 -0.11 4.21 6.63
CA THR A 120 1.16 4.78 7.10
C THR A 120 1.98 5.40 5.96
N THR A 121 2.03 4.76 4.79
CA THR A 121 2.99 5.12 3.72
C THR A 121 2.40 5.98 2.60
N GLN A 122 1.15 5.72 2.20
CA GLN A 122 0.51 6.36 1.05
C GLN A 122 0.44 7.89 1.16
N PRO A 123 0.21 8.52 2.33
CA PRO A 123 0.23 9.98 2.43
C PRO A 123 1.59 10.61 2.05
N TYR A 124 2.70 9.91 2.30
CA TYR A 124 4.03 10.36 1.88
C TYR A 124 4.24 10.19 0.37
N LEU A 125 3.71 9.11 -0.23
CA LEU A 125 3.74 8.90 -1.67
C LEU A 125 2.90 9.93 -2.42
N ALA A 126 1.70 10.23 -1.91
CA ALA A 126 0.87 11.31 -2.42
C ALA A 126 1.60 12.65 -2.40
N MET A 127 2.27 12.98 -1.28
CA MET A 127 3.07 14.19 -1.18
C MET A 127 4.26 14.21 -2.16
N LEU A 128 4.95 13.08 -2.34
CA LEU A 128 6.04 12.96 -3.33
C LEU A 128 5.57 13.26 -4.75
N GLY A 129 4.37 12.81 -5.12
CA GLY A 129 3.76 13.13 -6.42
C GLY A 129 3.63 14.64 -6.66
N THR A 130 3.36 15.42 -5.61
CA THR A 130 3.28 16.90 -5.69
C THR A 130 4.64 17.61 -5.67
N LEU A 131 5.72 16.85 -5.47
CA LEU A 131 7.08 17.35 -5.29
C LEU A 131 8.02 16.78 -6.36
N ASP A 132 7.48 16.42 -7.53
CA ASP A 132 8.21 15.80 -8.64
C ASP A 132 9.08 14.61 -8.19
N TRP A 133 8.57 13.83 -7.24
CA TRP A 133 9.24 12.65 -6.68
C TRP A 133 10.58 12.93 -5.96
N SER A 134 10.80 14.19 -5.56
CA SER A 134 12.00 14.59 -4.82
C SER A 134 11.93 14.21 -3.34
N ILE A 135 12.66 13.16 -2.97
CA ILE A 135 12.85 12.75 -1.56
C ILE A 135 13.52 13.88 -0.75
N SER A 136 14.45 14.62 -1.35
CA SER A 136 15.15 15.71 -0.67
C SER A 136 14.20 16.84 -0.28
N THR A 137 13.26 17.18 -1.18
CA THR A 137 12.21 18.17 -0.93
C THR A 137 11.17 17.65 0.07
N LEU A 138 10.74 16.38 -0.05
CA LEU A 138 9.80 15.77 0.89
C LEU A 138 10.31 15.86 2.34
N ARG A 139 11.60 15.59 2.58
CA ARG A 139 12.20 15.65 3.94
C ARG A 139 12.07 17.02 4.63
N GLN A 140 11.87 18.08 3.84
CA GLN A 140 11.68 19.45 4.33
C GLN A 140 10.19 19.74 4.60
N GLN A 141 9.26 18.98 4.02
CA GLN A 141 7.81 19.23 4.07
C GLN A 141 7.02 18.06 4.67
N LEU A 142 7.49 17.51 5.79
CA LEU A 142 6.92 16.29 6.39
C LEU A 142 5.69 16.51 7.26
N ALA A 143 5.39 17.75 7.67
CA ALA A 143 4.33 18.01 8.64
C ALA A 143 2.96 17.54 8.15
N LEU A 144 2.62 17.88 6.90
CA LEU A 144 1.35 17.51 6.27
C LEU A 144 1.19 15.99 6.06
N PRO A 145 2.10 15.27 5.36
CA PRO A 145 1.94 13.83 5.18
C PRO A 145 2.01 13.04 6.49
N ALA A 146 2.76 13.51 7.50
CA ALA A 146 2.77 12.90 8.82
C ALA A 146 1.44 13.04 9.56
N LEU A 147 0.80 14.22 9.47
CA LEU A 147 -0.54 14.44 10.01
C LEU A 147 -1.56 13.54 9.30
N ALA A 148 -1.56 13.53 7.97
CA ALA A 148 -2.45 12.70 7.16
C ALA A 148 -2.26 11.20 7.45
N ALA A 149 -1.02 10.71 7.61
CA ALA A 149 -0.75 9.32 8.00
C ALA A 149 -1.29 8.98 9.39
N ARG A 150 -1.20 9.91 10.35
CA ARG A 150 -1.79 9.72 11.67
C ARG A 150 -3.31 9.59 11.62
N GLU A 151 -3.97 10.45 10.83
CA GLU A 151 -5.42 10.40 10.64
C GLU A 151 -5.83 9.11 9.92
N ALA A 152 -5.18 8.76 8.81
CA ALA A 152 -5.47 7.52 8.08
C ALA A 152 -5.31 6.27 8.94
N THR A 153 -4.22 6.17 9.70
CA THR A 153 -4.00 5.01 10.59
C THR A 153 -5.01 4.96 11.74
N THR A 154 -5.50 6.12 12.22
CA THR A 154 -6.60 6.18 13.19
C THR A 154 -7.91 5.70 12.58
N VAL A 155 -8.20 6.08 11.33
CA VAL A 155 -9.39 5.61 10.59
C VAL A 155 -9.33 4.10 10.41
N ILE A 156 -8.22 3.56 9.89
CA ILE A 156 -8.06 2.10 9.73
C ILE A 156 -8.16 1.38 11.07
N ALA A 157 -7.54 1.89 12.13
CA ALA A 157 -7.65 1.29 13.46
C ALA A 157 -9.12 1.17 13.90
N ALA A 158 -9.91 2.22 13.71
CA ALA A 158 -11.35 2.21 14.03
C ALA A 158 -12.15 1.26 13.13
N MET A 159 -11.81 1.12 11.84
CA MET A 159 -12.48 0.20 10.91
C MET A 159 -12.30 -1.26 11.30
N TYR A 160 -11.10 -1.64 11.74
CA TYR A 160 -10.74 -3.03 12.03
C TYR A 160 -10.76 -3.36 13.54
N GLY A 161 -11.21 -2.45 14.40
CA GLY A 161 -11.22 -2.65 15.86
C GLY A 161 -9.83 -2.80 16.47
N MET A 162 -8.82 -2.21 15.85
CA MET A 162 -7.42 -2.25 16.28
C MET A 162 -7.06 -1.04 17.14
N ALA A 163 -5.97 -1.14 17.89
CA ALA A 163 -5.36 0.04 18.50
C ALA A 163 -4.66 0.88 17.43
N PRO A 164 -4.84 2.22 17.42
CA PRO A 164 -4.07 3.08 16.53
C PRO A 164 -2.59 3.01 16.88
N PRO A 165 -1.68 3.13 15.90
CA PRO A 165 -0.26 3.07 16.17
C PRO A 165 0.15 4.30 17.00
N GLY A 166 1.16 4.13 17.86
CA GLY A 166 1.61 5.21 18.76
C GLY A 166 2.07 6.44 17.97
N ARG A 167 1.87 7.64 18.53
CA ARG A 167 2.12 8.94 17.85
C ARG A 167 3.51 9.09 17.22
N LEU A 168 4.51 8.40 17.75
CA LEU A 168 5.88 8.42 17.22
C LEU A 168 6.00 7.73 15.86
N SER A 169 5.20 6.69 15.59
CA SER A 169 5.25 5.88 14.36
C SER A 169 4.91 6.68 13.10
N THR A 170 4.01 7.64 13.21
CA THR A 170 3.59 8.54 12.11
C THR A 170 4.19 9.94 12.27
N SER A 171 5.28 10.09 13.05
CA SER A 171 5.87 11.39 13.33
C SER A 171 6.79 11.87 12.21
N ALA A 172 6.78 13.18 11.94
CA ALA A 172 7.66 13.80 10.96
C ALA A 172 9.17 13.57 11.24
N PRO A 173 9.67 13.61 12.49
CA PRO A 173 11.07 13.29 12.77
C PRO A 173 11.44 11.85 12.38
N LEU A 174 10.61 10.86 12.72
CA LEU A 174 10.87 9.46 12.36
C LEU A 174 10.83 9.26 10.85
N ALA A 175 9.83 9.85 10.17
CA ALA A 175 9.75 9.83 8.71
C ALA A 175 10.99 10.46 8.06
N ARG A 176 11.54 11.55 8.64
CA ARG A 176 12.77 12.17 8.15
C ARG A 176 13.97 11.23 8.22
N VAL A 177 14.10 10.50 9.32
CA VAL A 177 15.16 9.50 9.49
C VAL A 177 14.98 8.37 8.48
N ALA A 178 13.77 7.82 8.37
CA ALA A 178 13.46 6.77 7.39
C ALA A 178 13.82 7.20 5.96
N LEU A 179 13.40 8.39 5.53
CA LEU A 179 13.70 8.93 4.19
C LEU A 179 15.17 9.28 3.97
N ARG A 180 15.99 9.42 5.03
CA ARG A 180 17.45 9.54 4.93
C ARG A 180 18.12 8.19 4.76
N VAL A 181 17.64 7.18 5.47
CA VAL A 181 18.23 5.83 5.52
C VAL A 181 17.85 5.01 4.29
N LEU A 182 16.59 5.10 3.83
CA LEU A 182 16.06 4.24 2.78
C LEU A 182 16.90 4.25 1.47
N PRO A 183 17.32 5.41 0.93
CA PRO A 183 18.18 5.43 -0.27
C PRO A 183 19.56 4.78 -0.07
N LEU A 184 20.02 4.63 1.16
CA LEU A 184 21.31 3.98 1.48
C LEU A 184 21.19 2.45 1.51
N LEU A 185 19.99 1.92 1.69
CA LEU A 185 19.72 0.48 1.78
C LEU A 185 19.33 -0.12 0.43
N THR A 186 18.80 0.68 -0.49
CA THR A 186 18.36 0.20 -1.80
C THR A 186 19.53 0.06 -2.77
N PRO A 187 19.63 -1.05 -3.52
CA PRO A 187 20.68 -1.25 -4.52
C PRO A 187 20.41 -0.51 -5.84
N PHE A 188 19.32 0.25 -5.93
CA PHE A 188 18.85 0.95 -7.13
C PHE A 188 18.55 2.43 -6.86
N ASP A 189 18.29 3.17 -7.94
CA ASP A 189 17.82 4.56 -7.87
C ASP A 189 16.40 4.63 -7.29
N LEU A 190 16.31 4.89 -5.99
CA LEU A 190 15.03 4.90 -5.27
C LEU A 190 14.06 5.97 -5.80
N PRO A 191 14.44 7.24 -6.04
CA PRO A 191 13.56 8.22 -6.70
C PRO A 191 12.98 7.72 -8.02
N GLY A 192 13.81 7.20 -8.93
CA GLY A 192 13.36 6.61 -10.20
C GLY A 192 12.42 5.42 -10.00
N TYR A 193 12.72 4.56 -9.02
CA TYR A 193 11.82 3.46 -8.63
C TYR A 193 10.46 3.96 -8.18
N LEU A 194 10.42 4.93 -7.26
CA LEU A 194 9.17 5.47 -6.73
C LEU A 194 8.33 6.10 -7.85
N TYR A 195 8.96 6.86 -8.76
CA TYR A 195 8.29 7.43 -9.92
C TYR A 195 7.69 6.35 -10.83
N LEU A 196 8.48 5.36 -11.26
CA LEU A 196 8.01 4.33 -12.20
C LEU A 196 6.98 3.38 -11.56
N HIS A 197 7.14 3.08 -10.27
CA HIS A 197 6.29 2.12 -9.57
C HIS A 197 4.99 2.76 -9.09
N PHE A 198 5.05 3.94 -8.46
CA PHE A 198 3.91 4.59 -7.84
C PHE A 198 3.35 5.78 -8.64
N GLY A 199 4.09 6.35 -9.59
CA GLY A 199 3.58 7.42 -10.45
C GLY A 199 2.32 7.04 -11.22
N LYS A 200 2.30 5.81 -11.73
CA LYS A 200 1.13 5.20 -12.38
C LYS A 200 -0.02 4.85 -11.44
N LEU A 201 0.21 4.88 -10.12
CA LEU A 201 -0.78 4.54 -9.10
C LEU A 201 -1.34 5.80 -8.39
N SER A 202 -1.05 7.00 -8.91
CA SER A 202 -1.52 8.26 -8.34
C SER A 202 -3.05 8.30 -8.17
N GLU A 203 -3.81 7.82 -9.16
CA GLU A 203 -5.27 7.68 -9.07
C GLU A 203 -5.71 6.75 -7.94
N GLN A 204 -5.01 5.62 -7.76
CA GLN A 204 -5.30 4.68 -6.68
C GLN A 204 -4.98 5.31 -5.31
N THR A 205 -3.85 5.98 -5.16
CA THR A 205 -3.51 6.70 -3.92
C THR A 205 -4.54 7.77 -3.58
N ASP A 206 -5.02 8.51 -4.58
CA ASP A 206 -6.07 9.50 -4.43
C ASP A 206 -7.40 8.87 -3.97
N GLN A 207 -7.80 7.73 -4.58
CA GLN A 207 -8.99 6.98 -4.17
C GLN A 207 -8.90 6.50 -2.71
N MET A 208 -7.73 6.00 -2.29
CA MET A 208 -7.53 5.57 -0.90
C MET A 208 -7.67 6.74 0.08
N ILE A 209 -7.10 7.90 -0.25
CA ILE A 209 -7.23 9.11 0.59
C ILE A 209 -8.68 9.57 0.65
N ASP A 210 -9.39 9.61 -0.49
CA ASP A 210 -10.81 9.97 -0.54
C ASP A 210 -11.66 9.00 0.30
N GLY A 211 -11.34 7.69 0.26
CA GLY A 211 -11.95 6.66 1.10
C GLY A 211 -11.73 6.91 2.60
N TRP A 212 -10.49 7.18 3.03
CA TRP A 212 -10.20 7.47 4.43
C TRP A 212 -10.87 8.74 4.94
N ILE A 213 -11.01 9.78 4.10
CA ILE A 213 -11.76 10.99 4.45
C ILE A 213 -13.23 10.64 4.69
N ALA A 214 -13.85 9.88 3.79
CA ALA A 214 -15.25 9.48 3.93
C ALA A 214 -15.47 8.63 5.20
N GLU A 215 -14.63 7.62 5.41
CA GLU A 215 -14.69 6.73 6.57
C GLU A 215 -14.41 7.48 7.90
N GLY A 216 -13.50 8.44 7.90
CA GLY A 216 -13.22 9.28 9.06
C GLY A 216 -14.39 10.20 9.41
N ARG A 217 -15.00 10.85 8.42
CA ARG A 217 -16.20 11.68 8.61
C ARG A 217 -17.37 10.86 9.15
N ALA A 218 -17.62 9.68 8.59
CA ALA A 218 -18.69 8.79 9.04
C ALA A 218 -18.53 8.37 10.52
N ARG A 219 -17.29 8.30 11.01
CA ARG A 219 -16.96 7.94 12.40
C ARG A 219 -16.67 9.15 13.31
N SER A 220 -16.89 10.37 12.83
CA SER A 220 -16.54 11.61 13.57
C SER A 220 -15.07 11.67 14.01
N LEU A 221 -14.16 11.13 13.19
CA LEU A 221 -12.72 11.17 13.41
C LEU A 221 -12.08 12.38 12.70
N PRO A 222 -10.94 12.91 13.21
CA PRO A 222 -10.21 13.98 12.54
C PRO A 222 -9.69 13.54 11.16
N VAL A 223 -9.89 14.40 10.15
CA VAL A 223 -9.46 14.18 8.75
C VAL A 223 -8.85 15.45 8.12
N THR A 224 -8.48 16.45 8.92
CA THR A 224 -8.04 17.76 8.43
C THR A 224 -6.72 17.67 7.64
N GLY A 225 -5.78 16.85 8.07
CA GLY A 225 -4.54 16.59 7.33
C GLY A 225 -4.77 15.82 6.03
N LEU A 226 -5.66 14.84 6.04
CA LEU A 226 -6.07 14.11 4.83
C LEU A 226 -6.72 15.04 3.81
N GLU A 227 -7.65 15.89 4.24
CA GLU A 227 -8.30 16.90 3.38
C GLU A 227 -7.30 17.90 2.81
N ALA A 228 -6.39 18.42 3.63
CA ALA A 228 -5.35 19.34 3.19
C ALA A 228 -4.36 18.69 2.20
N LEU A 229 -3.99 17.42 2.43
CA LEU A 229 -3.16 16.66 1.50
C LEU A 229 -3.89 16.43 0.19
N ARG A 230 -5.16 16.05 0.23
CA ARG A 230 -5.98 15.82 -0.97
C ARG A 230 -6.18 17.09 -1.79
N ALA A 231 -6.41 18.23 -1.13
CA ALA A 231 -6.49 19.52 -1.81
C ALA A 231 -5.17 19.85 -2.54
N ARG A 232 -4.02 19.55 -1.92
CA ARG A 232 -2.70 19.75 -2.53
C ARG A 232 -2.47 18.83 -3.74
N THR A 233 -2.85 17.55 -3.68
CA THR A 233 -2.70 16.66 -4.86
C THR A 233 -3.58 17.11 -6.02
N ARG A 234 -4.82 17.53 -5.75
CA ARG A 234 -5.72 18.09 -6.77
C ARG A 234 -5.15 19.34 -7.43
N ALA A 235 -4.63 20.29 -6.64
CA ALA A 235 -4.02 21.51 -7.17
C ALA A 235 -2.80 21.20 -8.05
N SER A 236 -1.97 20.23 -7.65
CA SER A 236 -0.84 19.76 -8.46
C SER A 236 -1.30 19.16 -9.78
N ASN A 237 -2.33 18.30 -9.77
CA ASN A 237 -2.84 17.66 -10.99
C ASN A 237 -3.48 18.68 -11.95
N ALA A 238 -4.18 19.68 -11.43
CA ALA A 238 -4.76 20.77 -12.23
C ALA A 238 -3.69 21.70 -12.84
N GLY A 239 -2.53 21.85 -12.18
CA GLY A 239 -1.38 22.58 -12.74
C GLY A 239 -0.52 21.76 -13.70
N SER A 240 -0.63 20.42 -13.64
CA SER A 240 0.12 19.46 -14.46
C SER A 240 -0.60 19.05 -15.74
N SER A 241 -1.73 19.68 -16.10
CA SER A 241 -2.24 19.67 -17.48
C SER A 241 -1.24 20.41 -18.39
N ARG A 242 -0.13 19.74 -18.69
CA ARG A 242 0.83 20.11 -19.73
C ARG A 242 0.32 19.55 -21.08
N PRO A 243 0.53 20.29 -22.18
CA PRO A 243 0.14 19.90 -23.53
C PRO A 243 0.80 18.61 -24.00
#